data_AF-A0A2D4GMY4-F1
#
_entry.id   AF-A0A2D4GMY4-F1
#
_cell.length_a   1.000
_cell.length_b   1.000
_cell.length_c   1.000
_cell.angle_alpha   90.00
_cell.angle_beta   90.00
_cell.angle_gamma   90.00
#
_symmetry.space_group_name_H-M   'P 1'
#
loop_
_entity.id
_entity.type
_entity.pdbx_description
1 polymer ?
#
loop_
_entity_poly.entity_id
_entity_poly.type
_entity_poly.pdbx_seq_one_letter_code
_entity_poly.pdbx_strand_id
1 'polypeptide(L)'
;GNIQKITLLREISLKTGIQILLKEYNFDNRHKPTFTEEDVLNIFPVVKHVNPKASDAFHFFQSGQAKVQQGFLKEGCELISEALNLFNNVYGAMHVEICACLRLLARLNYIMGDYSEALS
;
A
#
# COMPACT_ATOMS: atom_id res chain seq x y z
N GLY A 1 38.18 4.77 -13.71
CA GLY A 1 36.92 5.51 -13.89
C GLY A 1 35.82 4.72 -14.58
N ASN A 2 36.11 3.82 -15.53
CA ASN A 2 35.06 3.24 -16.40
C ASN A 2 34.24 2.09 -15.76
N ILE A 3 34.89 1.21 -14.99
CA ILE A 3 34.23 0.09 -14.27
C ILE A 3 33.12 0.59 -13.32
N GLN A 4 33.34 1.74 -12.67
CA GLN A 4 32.36 2.34 -11.77
C GLN A 4 31.10 2.82 -12.51
N LYS A 5 31.23 3.35 -13.73
CA LYS A 5 30.10 3.85 -14.53
C LYS A 5 29.20 2.72 -15.03
N ILE A 6 29.79 1.62 -15.48
CA ILE A 6 29.04 0.41 -15.87
C ILE A 6 28.34 -0.21 -14.66
N THR A 7 29.02 -0.26 -13.52
CA THR A 7 28.42 -0.76 -12.26
C THR A 7 27.24 0.11 -11.84
N LEU A 8 27.36 1.44 -11.96
CA LEU A 8 26.28 2.37 -11.65
C LEU A 8 25.08 2.18 -12.59
N LEU A 9 25.32 2.05 -13.90
CA LEU A 9 24.25 1.77 -14.87
C LEU A 9 23.49 0.49 -14.50
N ARG A 10 24.22 -0.58 -14.16
CA ARG A 10 23.62 -1.85 -13.71
C ARG A 10 22.77 -1.65 -12.46
N GLU A 11 23.29 -0.97 -11.45
CA GLU A 11 22.56 -0.71 -10.21
C GLU A 11 21.29 0.12 -10.45
N ILE A 12 21.37 1.14 -11.31
CA ILE A 12 20.20 1.94 -11.71
C ILE A 12 19.19 1.04 -12.42
N SER A 13 19.61 0.30 -13.44
CA SER A 13 18.77 -0.64 -14.20
C SER A 13 18.00 -1.59 -13.28
N LEU A 14 18.69 -2.21 -12.33
CA LEU A 14 18.06 -3.13 -11.37
C LEU A 14 17.05 -2.42 -10.44
N LYS A 15 17.37 -1.22 -9.95
CA LYS A 15 16.51 -0.46 -9.03
C LYS A 15 15.32 0.21 -9.69
N THR A 16 15.38 0.46 -10.99
CA THR A 16 14.29 1.06 -11.78
C THR A 16 13.50 0.02 -12.56
N GLY A 17 13.97 -1.23 -12.62
CA GLY A 17 13.33 -2.29 -13.40
C GLY A 17 13.60 -2.17 -14.90
N ILE A 18 14.64 -1.48 -15.31
CA ILE A 18 15.01 -1.33 -16.71
C ILE A 18 15.98 -2.44 -17.09
N GLN A 19 15.65 -3.23 -18.11
CA GLN A 19 16.60 -4.13 -18.74
C GLN A 19 17.27 -3.43 -19.91
N ILE A 20 18.58 -3.23 -19.81
CA ILE A 20 19.39 -2.61 -20.87
C ILE A 20 20.17 -3.68 -21.65
N LEU A 21 20.40 -3.44 -22.94
CA LEU A 21 21.18 -4.29 -23.83
C LEU A 21 22.62 -4.44 -23.30
N LEU A 22 23.19 -5.64 -23.43
CA LEU A 22 24.58 -5.87 -23.07
C LEU A 22 25.49 -5.47 -24.23
N LYS A 23 26.16 -4.32 -24.11
CA LYS A 23 27.21 -3.87 -25.03
C LYS A 23 28.24 -2.97 -24.33
N GLU A 24 29.32 -2.65 -25.03
CA GLU A 24 30.34 -1.72 -24.53
C GLU A 24 29.85 -0.27 -24.64
N TYR A 25 29.46 0.29 -23.50
CA TYR A 25 28.98 1.67 -23.39
C TYR A 25 30.13 2.66 -23.19
N ASN A 26 30.20 3.68 -24.05
CA ASN A 26 31.15 4.77 -23.91
C ASN A 26 30.52 5.94 -23.14
N PHE A 27 30.92 6.09 -21.87
CA PHE A 27 30.48 7.16 -20.98
C PHE A 27 31.39 8.40 -20.96
N ASP A 28 32.41 8.45 -21.82
CA ASP A 28 33.35 9.59 -21.91
C ASP A 28 33.07 10.46 -23.14
N ASN A 29 32.22 10.00 -24.06
CA ASN A 29 31.81 10.75 -25.24
C ASN A 29 30.83 11.89 -24.86
N ARG A 30 31.20 13.14 -25.16
CA ARG A 30 30.37 14.33 -24.87
C ARG A 30 29.42 14.73 -26.00
N HIS A 31 29.60 14.16 -27.18
CA HIS A 31 28.88 14.55 -28.40
C HIS A 31 27.80 13.55 -28.81
N LYS A 32 27.76 12.36 -28.18
CA LYS A 32 26.75 11.33 -28.44
C LYS A 32 26.19 10.82 -27.12
N PRO A 33 24.89 10.50 -27.06
CA PRO A 33 24.33 9.84 -25.88
C PRO A 33 25.00 8.48 -25.69
N THR A 34 25.23 8.10 -24.43
CA THR A 34 25.87 6.82 -24.11
C THR A 34 25.01 5.63 -24.53
N PHE A 35 23.69 5.75 -24.38
CA PHE A 35 22.72 4.75 -24.80
C PHE A 35 21.48 5.44 -25.39
N THR A 36 20.72 4.72 -26.20
CA THR A 36 19.49 5.18 -26.85
C THR A 36 18.29 4.36 -26.40
N GLU A 37 17.09 4.70 -26.86
CA GLU A 37 15.88 3.91 -26.59
C GLU A 37 15.96 2.48 -27.14
N GLU A 38 16.70 2.25 -28.23
CA GLU A 38 16.95 0.92 -28.79
C GLU A 38 17.73 0.01 -27.84
N ASP A 39 18.43 0.59 -26.86
CA ASP A 39 19.15 -0.16 -25.84
C ASP A 39 18.23 -0.67 -24.71
N VAL A 40 16.98 -0.20 -24.62
CA VAL A 40 16.02 -0.65 -23.61
C VAL A 40 15.28 -1.88 -24.13
N LEU A 41 15.63 -3.04 -23.59
CA LEU A 41 15.04 -4.32 -24.01
C LEU A 41 13.69 -4.57 -23.34
N ASN A 42 13.55 -4.23 -22.05
CA ASN A 42 12.32 -4.40 -21.28
C ASN A 42 12.23 -3.39 -20.12
N ILE A 43 11.01 -3.19 -19.62
CA ILE A 43 10.73 -2.45 -18.39
C ILE A 43 9.85 -3.33 -17.49
N PHE A 44 10.29 -3.56 -16.27
CA PHE A 44 9.60 -4.33 -15.24
C PHE A 44 9.13 -3.41 -14.13
N PRO A 45 7.91 -3.61 -13.60
CA PRO A 45 7.47 -2.89 -12.42
C PRO A 45 8.31 -3.30 -11.21
N VAL A 46 8.91 -2.33 -10.51
CA VAL A 46 9.62 -2.56 -9.23
C VAL A 46 8.81 -1.95 -8.10
N VAL A 47 8.28 -2.81 -7.23
CA VAL A 47 7.57 -2.39 -6.03
C VAL A 47 8.58 -1.95 -4.98
N LYS A 48 8.63 -0.63 -4.68
CA LYS A 48 9.60 -0.04 -3.74
C LYS A 48 9.06 0.13 -2.32
N HIS A 49 7.74 0.12 -2.14
CA HIS A 49 7.11 0.33 -0.85
C HIS A 49 6.40 -0.94 -0.38
N VAL A 50 6.60 -1.26 0.90
CA VAL A 50 5.72 -2.15 1.66
C VAL A 50 4.36 -1.45 1.72
N ASN A 51 3.26 -2.18 1.54
CA ASN A 51 1.90 -1.63 1.72
C ASN A 51 1.87 -0.79 3.01
N PRO A 52 1.48 0.49 2.94
CA PRO A 52 1.50 1.38 4.10
C PRO A 52 0.67 0.74 5.22
N LYS A 53 1.27 0.46 6.37
CA LYS A 53 0.52 -0.11 7.50
C LYS A 53 -0.32 0.99 8.14
N ALA A 54 -1.64 0.85 8.14
CA ALA A 54 -2.58 1.77 8.78
C ALA A 54 -2.58 1.54 10.31
N SER A 55 -1.45 1.78 10.97
CA SER A 55 -1.24 1.44 12.39
C SER A 55 -2.31 2.02 13.31
N ASP A 56 -2.73 3.27 13.05
CA ASP A 56 -3.78 3.93 13.83
C ASP A 56 -5.13 3.24 13.64
N ALA A 57 -5.48 2.87 12.40
CA ALA A 57 -6.71 2.14 12.09
C ALA A 57 -6.77 0.79 12.83
N PHE A 58 -5.65 0.06 12.86
CA PHE A 58 -5.56 -1.17 13.63
C PHE A 58 -5.71 -0.93 15.15
N HIS A 59 -5.17 0.16 15.68
CA HIS A 59 -5.31 0.52 17.08
C HIS A 59 -6.78 0.85 17.45
N PHE A 60 -7.46 1.63 16.62
CA PHE A 60 -8.89 1.91 16.77
C PHE A 60 -9.72 0.62 16.68
N PHE A 61 -9.43 -0.25 15.72
CA PHE A 61 -10.13 -1.52 15.55
C PHE A 61 -10.00 -2.42 16.78
N GLN A 62 -8.79 -2.59 17.30
CA GLN A 62 -8.53 -3.41 18.49
C GLN A 62 -9.19 -2.81 19.74
N SER A 63 -9.12 -1.49 19.91
CA SER A 63 -9.77 -0.78 21.01
C SER A 63 -11.29 -0.91 20.96
N GLY A 64 -11.88 -0.76 19.76
CA GLY A 64 -13.31 -0.95 19.54
C GLY A 64 -13.77 -2.36 19.91
N GLN A 65 -13.03 -3.40 19.50
CA GLN A 65 -13.33 -4.78 19.91
C GLN A 65 -13.27 -4.97 21.43
N ALA A 66 -12.27 -4.39 22.10
CA ALA A 66 -12.14 -4.47 23.55
C ALA A 66 -13.35 -3.82 24.26
N LYS A 67 -13.81 -2.65 23.78
CA LYS A 67 -15.00 -1.96 24.31
C LYS A 67 -16.29 -2.76 24.11
N VAL A 68 -16.45 -3.37 22.94
CA VAL A 68 -17.58 -4.28 22.67
C VAL A 68 -17.59 -5.45 23.65
N GLN A 69 -16.44 -6.07 23.91
CA GLN A 69 -16.34 -7.19 24.85
C GLN A 69 -16.67 -6.78 26.30
N GLN A 70 -16.44 -5.52 26.66
CA GLN A 70 -16.81 -4.95 27.96
C GLN A 70 -18.29 -4.53 28.06
N GLY A 71 -19.05 -4.61 26.96
CA GLY A 71 -20.45 -4.21 26.90
C GLY A 71 -20.69 -2.75 26.51
N PHE A 72 -19.63 -1.98 26.22
CA PHE A 72 -19.73 -0.60 25.74
C PHE A 72 -19.98 -0.59 24.23
N LEU A 73 -21.17 -1.02 23.81
CA LEU A 73 -21.49 -1.25 22.39
C LEU A 73 -21.41 0.04 21.55
N LYS A 74 -21.90 1.17 22.07
CA LYS A 74 -21.92 2.45 21.35
C LYS A 74 -20.51 3.00 21.14
N GLU A 75 -19.69 3.03 22.19
CA GLU A 75 -18.28 3.45 22.10
C GLU A 75 -17.49 2.51 21.18
N GLY A 76 -17.77 1.21 21.26
CA GLY A 76 -17.23 0.22 20.34
C GLY A 76 -17.58 0.55 18.89
N CYS A 77 -18.84 0.87 18.59
CA CYS A 77 -19.30 1.23 17.25
C CYS A 77 -18.57 2.48 16.71
N GLU A 78 -18.46 3.53 17.53
CA GLU A 78 -17.73 4.77 17.16
C GLU A 78 -16.26 4.49 16.80
N LEU A 79 -15.57 3.67 17.59
CA LEU A 79 -14.17 3.29 17.33
C LEU A 79 -14.01 2.44 16.07
N ILE A 80 -14.94 1.52 15.79
CA ILE A 80 -14.90 0.70 14.56
C ILE A 80 -15.20 1.55 13.33
N SER A 81 -16.11 2.52 13.42
CA SER A 81 -16.38 3.48 12.34
C SER A 81 -15.15 4.34 12.04
N GLU A 82 -14.43 4.78 13.05
CA GLU A 82 -13.18 5.52 12.85
C GLU A 82 -12.08 4.65 12.21
N ALA A 83 -11.97 3.39 12.64
CA ALA A 83 -11.07 2.43 12.00
C ALA A 83 -11.43 2.23 10.51
N LEU A 84 -12.72 2.11 10.18
CA LEU A 84 -13.20 1.98 8.81
C LEU A 84 -12.84 3.19 7.95
N ASN A 85 -12.98 4.41 8.49
CA ASN A 85 -12.59 5.64 7.78
C ASN A 85 -11.09 5.64 7.46
N LEU A 86 -10.25 5.32 8.45
CA LEU A 86 -8.80 5.27 8.27
C LEU A 86 -8.38 4.17 7.29
N PHE A 87 -8.99 2.98 7.35
CA PHE A 87 -8.71 1.91 6.39
C PHE A 87 -9.10 2.31 4.96
N ASN A 88 -10.23 2.99 4.76
CA ASN A 88 -10.61 3.51 3.44
C ASN A 88 -9.58 4.51 2.91
N ASN A 89 -9.10 5.42 3.76
CA ASN A 89 -8.14 6.44 3.37
C ASN A 89 -6.75 5.87 3.03
N VAL A 90 -6.33 4.77 3.66
CA VAL A 90 -5.00 4.17 3.44
C VAL A 90 -5.02 3.07 2.37
N TYR A 91 -6.05 2.23 2.35
CA TYR A 91 -6.11 1.03 1.49
C TYR A 91 -7.10 1.10 0.34
N GLY A 92 -8.11 1.98 0.43
CA GLY A 92 -9.23 2.02 -0.51
C GLY A 92 -10.27 0.92 -0.27
N ALA A 93 -11.45 1.09 -0.87
CA ALA A 93 -12.70 0.38 -0.54
C ALA A 93 -12.68 -1.15 -0.64
N MET A 94 -11.72 -1.76 -1.35
CA MET A 94 -11.69 -3.20 -1.64
C MET A 94 -10.78 -4.00 -0.70
N HIS A 95 -10.21 -3.38 0.33
CA HIS A 95 -9.29 -4.04 1.26
C HIS A 95 -10.02 -4.92 2.29
N VAL A 96 -9.44 -6.07 2.64
CA VAL A 96 -10.08 -7.06 3.55
C VAL A 96 -10.48 -6.50 4.91
N GLU A 97 -9.71 -5.54 5.44
CA GLU A 97 -10.01 -4.94 6.75
C GLU A 97 -11.26 -4.06 6.75
N ILE A 98 -11.68 -3.56 5.59
CA ILE A 98 -12.96 -2.87 5.44
C ILE A 98 -14.11 -3.85 5.66
N CYS A 99 -14.04 -5.05 5.08
CA CYS A 99 -15.02 -6.10 5.31
C CYS A 99 -15.09 -6.50 6.79
N ALA A 100 -13.94 -6.52 7.49
CA ALA A 100 -13.89 -6.82 8.92
C ALA A 100 -14.62 -5.76 9.75
N CYS A 101 -14.41 -4.46 9.46
CA CYS A 101 -15.13 -3.36 10.09
C CYS A 101 -16.63 -3.42 9.81
N LEU A 102 -17.04 -3.51 8.54
CA LEU A 102 -18.45 -3.53 8.12
C LEU A 102 -19.21 -4.68 8.78
N ARG A 103 -18.63 -5.88 8.80
CA ARG A 103 -19.24 -7.05 9.46
C ARG A 103 -19.45 -6.81 10.96
N LEU A 104 -18.51 -6.16 11.62
CA LEU A 104 -18.62 -5.85 13.05
C LEU A 104 -19.66 -4.75 13.29
N LEU A 105 -19.66 -3.68 12.50
CA LEU A 105 -20.67 -2.61 12.58
C LEU A 105 -22.08 -3.15 12.36
N ALA A 106 -22.31 -3.94 11.31
CA ALA A 106 -23.60 -4.57 11.06
C ALA A 106 -24.09 -5.39 12.25
N ARG A 107 -23.18 -6.18 12.86
CA ARG A 107 -23.50 -6.94 14.08
C ARG A 107 -23.82 -6.03 15.26
N LEU A 108 -23.07 -4.94 15.47
CA LEU A 108 -23.29 -4.01 16.56
C LEU A 108 -24.63 -3.28 16.41
N ASN A 109 -24.91 -2.75 15.22
CA ASN A 109 -26.17 -2.07 14.90
C ASN A 109 -27.37 -3.02 15.09
N TYR A 110 -27.24 -4.28 14.68
CA TYR A 110 -28.28 -5.29 14.94
C TYR A 110 -28.53 -5.49 16.43
N ILE A 111 -27.48 -5.59 17.25
CA ILE A 111 -27.62 -5.79 18.70
C ILE A 111 -28.21 -4.55 19.38
N MET A 112 -27.86 -3.35 18.91
CA MET A 112 -28.38 -2.08 19.45
C MET A 112 -29.83 -1.79 19.02
N GLY A 113 -30.37 -2.54 18.05
CA GLY A 113 -31.71 -2.35 17.52
C GLY A 113 -31.80 -1.35 16.35
N ASP A 114 -30.66 -0.89 15.85
CA ASP A 114 -30.55 0.05 14.73
C ASP A 114 -30.54 -0.71 13.38
N TYR A 115 -31.66 -1.36 13.07
CA TYR A 115 -31.76 -2.27 11.91
C TYR A 115 -31.53 -1.59 10.55
N SER A 116 -31.80 -0.28 10.43
CA SER A 116 -31.55 0.48 9.19
C SER A 116 -30.06 0.58 8.87
N GLU A 117 -29.22 0.81 9.88
CA GLU A 117 -27.76 0.91 9.76
C GLU A 117 -27.07 -0.47 9.75
N ALA A 118 -27.78 -1.54 10.10
CA ALA A 118 -27.25 -2.90 10.01
C ALA A 118 -27.31 -3.48 8.58
N LEU A 119 -28.16 -2.92 7.72
CA LEU A 119 -28.42 -3.39 6.36
C LEU A 119 -27.73 -2.56 5.27
N SER A 120 -27.16 -1.41 5.62
CA SER A 120 -26.35 -0.55 4.75
C SER A 120 -24.92 -1.05 4.60
#